data_AF-X1A781-F1
#
_entry.id   AF-X1A781-F1
#
_cell.length_a   1.000
_cell.length_b   1.000
_cell.length_c   1.000
_cell.angle_alpha   90.00
_cell.angle_beta   90.00
_cell.angle_gamma   90.00
#
_symmetry.space_group_name_H-M   'P 1'
#
loop_
_entity.id
_entity.type
_entity.pdbx_description
1 polymer ?
#
loop_
_entity_poly.entity_id
_entity_poly.type
_entity_poly.pdbx_seq_one_letter_code
_entity_poly.pdbx_strand_id
1 'polypeptide(L)'
;MNDNLIKSLARLTGLKNNIPTGWVLRKYGDEFNSILVTLEKDSSFNLAEFVIPEHEFESRPGHRGKYCDREFLLMKIDGVLSYFTFVLQPEETKNKLGFF
;
A
#
# COMPACT_ATOMS: atom_id res chain seq x y z
N MET A 1 -5.02 -10.89 -17.15
CA MET A 1 -4.79 -10.07 -15.95
C MET A 1 -6.10 -9.37 -15.62
N ASN A 2 -6.56 -9.40 -14.37
CA ASN A 2 -7.85 -8.83 -13.96
C ASN A 2 -7.80 -7.28 -14.10
N ASP A 3 -8.72 -6.68 -14.85
CA ASP A 3 -8.77 -5.23 -15.09
C ASP A 3 -8.93 -4.42 -13.79
N ASN A 4 -9.69 -4.96 -12.82
CA ASN A 4 -9.87 -4.33 -11.50
C ASN A 4 -8.58 -4.35 -10.67
N LEU A 5 -7.78 -5.41 -10.79
CA LEU A 5 -6.47 -5.50 -10.15
C LEU A 5 -5.52 -4.42 -10.69
N ILE A 6 -5.46 -4.25 -12.01
CA ILE A 6 -4.63 -3.22 -12.66
C ILE A 6 -5.08 -1.82 -12.21
N LYS A 7 -6.38 -1.54 -12.20
CA LYS A 7 -6.93 -0.27 -11.73
C LYS A 7 -6.57 0.02 -10.27
N SER A 8 -6.62 -1.00 -9.42
CA SER A 8 -6.27 -0.85 -7.99
C SER A 8 -4.78 -0.59 -7.78
N LEU A 9 -3.90 -1.28 -8.52
CA LEU A 9 -2.45 -1.01 -8.51
C LEU A 9 -2.11 0.38 -9.07
N ALA A 10 -2.85 0.83 -10.09
CA ALA A 10 -2.71 2.19 -10.61
C ALA A 10 -3.15 3.25 -9.58
N ARG A 11 -4.26 3.02 -8.86
CA ARG A 11 -4.69 3.88 -7.74
C ARG A 11 -3.65 3.92 -6.63
N LEU A 12 -3.06 2.78 -6.27
CA LEU A 12 -2.00 2.69 -5.26
C LEU A 12 -0.76 3.51 -5.67
N THR A 13 -0.36 3.40 -6.94
CA THR A 13 0.74 4.18 -7.51
C THR A 13 0.41 5.69 -7.52
N GLY A 14 -0.84 6.03 -7.87
CA GLY A 14 -1.35 7.40 -7.79
C GLY A 14 -1.30 7.95 -6.36
N LEU A 15 -1.70 7.17 -5.37
CA LEU A 15 -1.60 7.53 -3.96
C LEU A 15 -0.16 7.83 -3.57
N LYS A 16 0.78 6.90 -3.88
CA LYS A 16 2.22 7.06 -3.61
C LYS A 16 2.76 8.42 -4.07
N ASN A 17 2.44 8.78 -5.30
CA ASN A 17 2.95 9.99 -5.95
C ASN A 17 2.33 11.30 -5.41
N ASN A 18 1.23 11.22 -4.65
CA ASN A 18 0.48 12.36 -4.15
C ASN A 18 0.49 12.50 -2.62
N ILE A 19 1.30 11.70 -1.92
CA ILE A 19 1.47 11.84 -0.48
C ILE A 19 2.26 13.12 -0.16
N PRO A 20 1.69 14.06 0.63
CA PRO A 20 2.36 15.28 1.02
C PRO A 20 3.64 15.00 1.81
N THR A 21 4.58 15.93 1.79
CA THR A 21 5.81 15.85 2.60
C THR A 21 5.53 16.07 4.09
N GLY A 22 6.28 15.41 4.96
CA GLY A 22 6.10 15.51 6.41
C GLY A 22 4.92 14.67 6.91
N TRP A 23 4.21 15.15 7.92
CA TRP A 23 3.12 14.39 8.54
C TRP A 23 1.90 14.29 7.65
N VAL A 24 1.37 13.08 7.51
CA VAL A 24 0.31 12.78 6.55
C VAL A 24 -1.01 12.63 7.29
N LEU A 25 -2.04 13.31 6.83
CA LEU A 25 -3.38 13.17 7.39
C LEU A 25 -3.88 11.72 7.24
N ARG A 26 -4.57 11.23 8.27
CA ARG A 26 -5.18 9.89 8.32
C ARG A 26 -5.91 9.49 7.03
N LYS A 27 -6.56 10.43 6.34
CA LYS A 27 -7.28 10.17 5.07
C LYS A 27 -6.45 9.43 4.02
N TYR A 28 -5.13 9.61 3.99
CA TYR A 28 -4.25 8.91 3.05
C TYR A 28 -4.01 7.44 3.48
N GLY A 29 -3.90 7.19 4.79
CA GLY A 29 -3.84 5.83 5.32
C GLY A 29 -5.17 5.09 5.19
N ASP A 30 -6.29 5.78 5.38
CA ASP A 30 -7.63 5.23 5.13
C ASP A 30 -7.82 4.88 3.64
N GLU A 31 -7.38 5.76 2.73
CA GLU A 31 -7.39 5.50 1.27
C GLU A 31 -6.50 4.29 0.92
N PHE A 32 -5.31 4.18 1.50
CA PHE A 32 -4.44 3.02 1.34
C PHE A 32 -5.13 1.72 1.80
N ASN A 33 -5.66 1.68 3.02
CA ASN A 33 -6.36 0.51 3.55
C ASN A 33 -7.60 0.15 2.69
N SER A 34 -8.30 1.15 2.15
CA SER A 34 -9.43 0.94 1.22
C SER A 34 -8.98 0.29 -0.11
N ILE A 35 -7.84 0.72 -0.64
CA ILE A 35 -7.23 0.09 -1.83
C ILE A 35 -6.83 -1.36 -1.53
N LEU A 36 -6.27 -1.66 -0.35
CA LEU A 36 -5.95 -3.04 0.07
C LEU A 36 -7.19 -3.95 0.04
N VAL A 37 -8.32 -3.49 0.57
CA VAL A 37 -9.58 -4.25 0.56
C VAL A 37 -10.03 -4.57 -0.86
N THR A 38 -9.81 -3.66 -1.81
CA THR A 38 -10.14 -3.89 -3.23
C THR A 38 -9.16 -4.89 -3.85
N LEU A 39 -7.86 -4.72 -3.60
CA LEU A 39 -6.83 -5.64 -4.07
C LEU A 39 -7.05 -7.07 -3.58
N GLU A 40 -7.36 -7.26 -2.30
CA GLU A 40 -7.60 -8.58 -1.70
C GLU A 40 -8.81 -9.28 -2.34
N LYS A 41 -9.89 -8.53 -2.59
CA LYS A 41 -11.07 -9.05 -3.32
C LYS A 41 -10.73 -9.51 -4.73
N ASP A 42 -9.82 -8.82 -5.41
CA ASP A 42 -9.50 -9.05 -6.82
C ASP A 42 -8.31 -10.01 -7.06
N SER A 43 -7.56 -10.38 -6.02
CA SER A 43 -6.27 -11.09 -6.17
C SER A 43 -6.11 -12.39 -5.40
N SER A 44 -7.09 -12.81 -4.59
CA SER A 44 -7.00 -14.01 -3.73
C SER A 44 -5.83 -14.01 -2.72
N PHE A 45 -5.06 -12.93 -2.62
CA PHE A 45 -3.98 -12.78 -1.66
C PHE A 45 -4.50 -12.14 -0.37
N ASN A 46 -4.06 -12.66 0.77
CA ASN A 46 -4.28 -12.04 2.06
C ASN A 46 -3.34 -10.83 2.21
N LEU A 47 -3.90 -9.64 2.41
CA LEU A 47 -3.14 -8.40 2.54
C LEU A 47 -3.21 -7.79 3.96
N ALA A 48 -3.71 -8.54 4.95
CA ALA A 48 -3.90 -8.06 6.32
C ALA A 48 -2.60 -7.53 6.96
N GLU A 49 -1.44 -8.11 6.62
CA GLU A 49 -0.13 -7.67 7.14
C GLU A 49 0.29 -6.27 6.65
N PHE A 50 -0.26 -5.85 5.50
CA PHE A 50 0.02 -4.53 4.94
C PHE A 50 -0.86 -3.44 5.54
N VAL A 51 -1.96 -3.79 6.20
CA VAL A 51 -2.91 -2.83 6.80
C VAL A 51 -2.18 -1.91 7.79
N ILE A 52 -2.53 -0.62 7.75
CA ILE A 52 -2.09 0.36 8.74
C ILE A 52 -3.01 0.27 9.96
N PRO A 53 -2.49 -0.11 11.14
CA PRO A 53 -3.31 -0.21 12.35
C PRO A 53 -3.62 1.16 12.97
N GLU A 54 -4.68 1.24 13.76
CA GLU A 54 -5.20 2.51 14.32
C GLU A 54 -4.17 3.27 15.18
N HIS A 55 -3.24 2.55 15.82
CA HIS A 55 -2.23 3.15 16.70
C HIS A 55 -1.13 3.92 15.96
N GLU A 56 -0.98 3.72 14.65
CA GLU A 56 -0.07 4.50 13.81
C GLU A 56 -0.64 5.90 13.47
N PHE A 57 -1.89 6.17 13.88
CA PHE A 57 -2.54 7.46 13.68
C PHE A 57 -2.60 8.25 14.98
N GLU A 58 -1.73 9.25 15.08
CA GLU A 58 -1.56 10.07 16.28
C GLU A 58 -2.16 11.47 16.10
N SER A 59 -2.71 12.01 17.18
CA SER A 59 -3.09 13.43 17.24
C SER A 59 -1.88 14.29 17.58
N ARG A 60 -1.75 15.44 16.91
CA ARG A 60 -0.62 16.35 17.12
C ARG A 60 -1.08 17.65 17.79
N PRO A 61 -0.34 18.16 18.80
CA PRO A 61 -0.66 19.46 19.41
C PRO A 61 -0.73 20.57 18.37
N GLY A 62 -1.79 21.39 18.41
CA GLY A 62 -1.97 22.51 17.48
C GLY A 62 -2.51 22.12 16.09
N HIS A 63 -2.77 20.84 15.82
CA HIS A 63 -3.33 20.36 14.56
C HIS A 63 -4.67 19.64 14.75
N ARG A 64 -5.58 19.77 13.79
CA ARG A 64 -6.86 19.05 13.79
C ARG A 64 -6.73 17.72 13.04
N GLY A 65 -7.18 16.64 13.69
CA GLY A 65 -7.21 15.30 13.10
C GLY A 65 -6.10 14.39 13.60
N LYS A 66 -6.02 13.21 12.99
CA LYS A 66 -4.95 12.24 13.22
C LYS A 66 -4.02 12.16 12.02
N TYR A 67 -2.76 11.85 12.27
CA TYR A 67 -1.70 11.83 11.29
C TYR A 67 -0.89 10.54 11.43
N CYS A 68 -0.33 10.06 10.32
CA CYS A 68 0.71 9.05 10.34
C CYS A 68 2.00 9.61 9.75
N ASP A 69 3.09 8.90 10.02
CA ASP A 69 4.37 9.18 9.39
C ASP A 69 4.32 8.86 7.88
N ARG A 70 4.95 9.73 7.08
CA ARG A 70 4.99 9.58 5.63
C ARG A 70 5.82 8.40 5.18
N GLU A 71 6.98 8.22 5.79
CA GLU A 71 7.96 7.22 5.40
C GLU A 71 7.40 5.84 5.72
N PHE A 72 6.70 5.70 6.85
CA PHE A 72 5.91 4.52 7.19
C PHE A 72 4.83 4.21 6.13
N LEU A 73 4.02 5.20 5.74
CA LEU A 73 2.98 5.01 4.72
C LEU A 73 3.59 4.61 3.36
N LEU A 74 4.69 5.26 2.95
CA LEU A 74 5.39 4.91 1.71
C LEU A 74 5.98 3.51 1.75
N MET A 75 6.59 3.12 2.86
CA MET A 75 7.11 1.78 3.07
C MET A 75 6.01 0.72 2.89
N LYS A 76 4.81 0.96 3.46
CA LYS A 76 3.65 0.06 3.29
C LYS A 76 3.21 -0.03 1.83
N ILE A 77 3.11 1.10 1.14
CA ILE A 77 2.73 1.14 -0.28
C ILE A 77 3.75 0.41 -1.15
N ASP A 78 5.03 0.65 -0.93
CA ASP A 78 6.11 0.02 -1.68
C ASP A 78 6.16 -1.49 -1.43
N GLY A 79 5.93 -1.93 -0.19
CA GLY A 79 5.80 -3.34 0.14
C GLY A 79 4.70 -4.04 -0.68
N VAL A 80 3.53 -3.42 -0.81
CA VAL A 80 2.43 -3.97 -1.60
C VAL A 80 2.78 -4.00 -3.09
N LEU A 81 3.31 -2.89 -3.64
CA LEU A 81 3.70 -2.83 -5.05
C LEU A 81 4.78 -3.87 -5.39
N SER A 82 5.79 -4.03 -4.53
CA SER A 82 6.83 -5.04 -4.68
C SER A 82 6.28 -6.46 -4.56
N TYR A 83 5.39 -6.71 -3.60
CA TYR A 83 4.74 -8.00 -3.44
C TYR A 83 3.99 -8.40 -4.71
N PHE A 84 3.14 -7.52 -5.24
CA PHE A 84 2.42 -7.75 -6.49
C PHE A 84 3.35 -7.88 -7.70
N THR A 85 4.45 -7.14 -7.73
CA THR A 85 5.49 -7.30 -8.78
C THR A 85 6.10 -8.69 -8.74
N PHE A 86 6.27 -9.29 -7.57
CA PHE A 86 6.82 -10.64 -7.43
C PHE A 86 5.80 -11.73 -7.74
N VAL A 87 4.60 -11.66 -7.16
CA VAL A 87 3.61 -12.74 -7.31
C VAL A 87 3.00 -12.81 -8.70
N LEU A 88 2.94 -11.68 -9.43
CA LEU A 88 2.43 -11.62 -10.80
C LEU A 88 3.50 -11.95 -11.87
N GLN A 89 4.76 -12.19 -11.49
CA GLN A 89 5.76 -12.68 -12.44
C GLN A 89 5.39 -14.08 -12.94
N PRO A 90 5.63 -14.40 -14.22
CA PRO A 90 5.58 -15.77 -14.71
C PRO A 90 6.50 -16.69 -13.90
N GLU A 91 6.09 -17.92 -13.65
CA GLU A 91 6.87 -18.92 -12.88
C GLU A 91 8.29 -19.14 -13.46
N GLU A 92 8.44 -19.03 -14.79
CA GLU A 92 9.73 -19.11 -15.48
C GLU A 92 10.73 -18.02 -15.05
N THR A 93 10.22 -16.86 -14.60
CA THR A 93 11.01 -15.72 -14.14
C THR A 93 11.34 -15.83 -12.66
N LYS A 94 10.46 -16.44 -11.85
CA LYS A 94 10.66 -16.64 -10.40
C LYS A 94 11.87 -17.55 -10.11
N ASN A 95 12.06 -18.60 -10.90
CA ASN A 95 13.18 -19.54 -10.75
C ASN A 95 14.57 -18.96 -11.06
N LYS A 96 14.66 -17.76 -11.65
CA LYS A 96 15.94 -17.08 -11.89
C LYS A 96 16.40 -16.20 -10.73
N LEU A 97 15.51 -15.94 -9.76
CA LEU A 97 15.81 -15.19 -8.53
C LEU A 97 16.19 -16.15 -7.39
N GLY A 98 17.03 -17.15 -7.69
CA GLY A 98 17.79 -17.83 -6.65
C GLY A 98 18.71 -16.80 -6.01
N PHE A 99 18.45 -16.47 -4.75
CA PHE A 99 19.32 -15.62 -3.93
C PHE A 99 20.77 -16.14 -4.03
N PHE A 100 21.62 -15.37 -4.72
CA PHE A 100 23.08 -15.50 -4.69
C PHE A 100 23.64 -14.53 -3.64
#